data_AF-A0A445CY55-F1
#
_entry.id   AF-A0A445CY55-F1
#
_cell.length_a   1.000
_cell.length_b   1.000
_cell.length_c   1.000
_cell.angle_alpha   90.00
_cell.angle_beta   90.00
_cell.angle_gamma   90.00
#
_symmetry.space_group_name_H-M   'P 1'
#
loop_
_entity.id
_entity.type
_entity.pdbx_description
1 polymer ?
#
loop_
_entity_poly.entity_id
_entity_poly.type
_entity_poly.pdbx_seq_one_letter_code
_entity_poly.pdbx_strand_id
1 'polypeptide(L)'
;MPCVHACASMAREGRQPEDFCHRWLTMDAYNDTYAFHINHIPGQKLWEKSLHNRPQAPKFKKMPGAPKKKRRKGVDEGPVGDKKQKITKMKRVYKEGSCRHCDGKGHDKRNCAKKKADDEVAAVAAAASEANTGN
;
A
#
# COMPACT_ATOMS: atom_id res chain seq x y z
N MET A 1 18.68 -9.00 11.67
CA MET A 1 17.70 -8.73 12.74
C MET A 1 17.14 -10.07 13.20
N PRO A 2 17.20 -10.39 14.51
CA PRO A 2 16.64 -11.63 15.03
C PRO A 2 15.11 -11.68 14.84
N CYS A 3 14.56 -12.89 14.67
CA CYS A 3 13.11 -13.09 14.61
C CYS A 3 12.50 -13.13 16.02
N VAL A 4 11.18 -13.02 16.13
CA VAL A 4 10.47 -13.05 17.41
C VAL A 4 10.78 -14.28 18.28
N HIS A 5 10.98 -15.44 17.65
CA HIS A 5 11.35 -16.68 18.35
C HIS A 5 12.79 -16.65 18.88
N ALA A 6 13.70 -16.06 18.11
CA ALA A 6 15.08 -15.84 18.55
C ALA A 6 15.10 -14.85 19.72
N CYS A 7 14.36 -13.74 19.64
CA CYS A 7 14.25 -12.78 20.74
C CYS A 7 13.70 -13.42 22.02
N ALA A 8 12.67 -14.25 21.92
CA ALA A 8 12.11 -14.97 23.07
C ALA A 8 13.13 -15.96 23.66
N SER A 9 13.91 -16.66 22.83
CA SER A 9 14.94 -17.58 23.29
C SER A 9 16.08 -16.86 24.01
N MET A 10 16.56 -15.75 23.43
CA MET A 10 17.61 -14.90 24.02
C MET A 10 17.17 -14.27 25.35
N ALA A 11 15.91 -13.82 25.43
CA ALA A 11 15.35 -13.28 26.68
C ALA A 11 15.32 -14.34 27.80
N ARG A 12 15.06 -15.62 27.47
CA ARG A 12 15.13 -16.73 28.44
C ARG A 12 16.55 -17.02 28.90
N GLU A 13 17.54 -16.77 28.05
CA GLU A 13 18.97 -16.89 28.37
C GLU A 13 19.54 -15.64 29.05
N GLY A 14 18.74 -14.58 29.24
CA GLY A 14 19.19 -13.32 29.82
C GLY A 14 20.10 -12.49 28.91
N ARG A 15 20.11 -12.79 27.60
CA ARG A 15 20.91 -12.05 26.61
C ARG A 15 20.08 -10.97 25.92
N GLN A 16 20.75 -9.90 25.52
CA GLN A 16 20.11 -8.80 24.80
C GLN A 16 20.03 -9.11 23.30
N PRO A 17 18.87 -8.92 22.64
CA PRO A 17 18.73 -9.15 21.21
C PRO A 17 19.60 -8.22 20.35
N GLU A 18 19.99 -7.06 20.87
CA GLU A 18 20.84 -6.06 20.23
C GLU A 18 22.23 -6.61 19.90
N ASP A 19 22.77 -7.49 20.75
CA ASP A 19 24.09 -8.11 20.57
C ASP A 19 24.15 -9.06 19.36
N PHE A 20 22.98 -9.54 18.91
CA PHE A 20 22.84 -10.46 17.78
C PHE A 20 22.43 -9.76 16.49
N CYS A 21 22.25 -8.43 16.54
CA CYS A 21 22.05 -7.64 15.34
C CYS A 21 23.34 -7.55 14.53
N HIS A 22 23.20 -7.56 13.19
CA HIS A 22 24.34 -7.34 12.32
C HIS A 22 24.89 -5.92 12.54
N ARG A 23 26.21 -5.74 12.50
CA ARG A 23 26.88 -4.45 12.76
C ARG A 23 26.32 -3.29 11.93
N TRP A 24 25.90 -3.54 10.70
CA TRP A 24 25.29 -2.49 9.85
C TRP A 24 23.94 -1.96 10.33
N LEU A 25 23.31 -2.62 11.29
CA LEU A 25 22.03 -2.21 11.88
C LEU A 25 22.23 -1.52 13.24
N THR A 26 23.46 -1.17 13.62
CA THR A 26 23.74 -0.39 14.84
C THR A 26 23.65 1.10 14.56
N MET A 27 23.42 1.88 15.62
CA MET A 27 23.46 3.34 15.56
C MET A 27 24.83 3.85 15.15
N ASP A 28 25.91 3.15 15.51
CA ASP A 28 27.26 3.52 15.11
C ASP A 28 27.41 3.49 13.58
N ALA A 29 26.95 2.42 12.93
CA ALA A 29 27.00 2.34 11.47
C ALA A 29 26.15 3.43 10.80
N TYR A 30 24.98 3.77 11.38
CA TYR A 30 24.18 4.89 10.93
C TYR A 30 24.98 6.21 11.03
N ASN A 31 25.56 6.49 12.20
CA ASN A 31 26.34 7.70 12.43
C ASN A 31 27.55 7.77 11.50
N ASP A 32 28.25 6.66 11.26
CA ASP A 32 29.38 6.59 10.32
C ASP A 32 28.95 6.90 8.88
N THR A 33 27.79 6.38 8.45
CA THR A 33 27.28 6.66 7.09
C THR A 33 26.91 8.12 6.87
N TYR A 34 26.46 8.82 7.91
CA TYR A 34 26.08 10.22 7.85
C TYR A 34 27.09 11.16 8.53
N ALA A 35 28.27 10.66 8.92
CA ALA A 35 29.32 11.46 9.54
C ALA A 35 29.79 12.58 8.60
N PHE A 36 29.74 12.31 7.29
CA PHE A 36 30.09 13.25 6.25
C PHE A 36 28.84 13.88 5.64
N HIS A 37 28.80 15.21 5.64
CA HIS A 37 27.75 15.96 5.01
C HIS A 37 28.04 16.06 3.51
N ILE A 38 27.08 15.64 2.67
CA ILE A 38 27.13 15.93 1.24
C ILE A 38 26.84 17.42 1.10
N ASN A 39 27.88 18.21 0.83
CA ASN A 39 27.69 19.62 0.54
C ASN A 39 26.75 19.78 -0.65
N HIS A 40 25.82 20.73 -0.53
CA HIS A 40 24.92 21.04 -1.62
C HIS A 40 25.74 21.48 -2.83
N ILE A 41 25.41 20.91 -4.00
CA ILE A 41 25.98 21.39 -5.24
C ILE A 41 25.52 22.84 -5.40
N PRO A 42 26.43 23.82 -5.56
CA PRO A 42 26.07 25.22 -5.71
C PRO A 42 25.17 25.41 -6.94
N GLY A 43 24.47 26.54 -7.07
CA GLY A 43 23.64 26.77 -8.25
C GLY A 43 24.45 26.76 -9.55
N GLN A 44 23.82 26.41 -10.69
CA GLN A 44 24.50 26.30 -12.00
C GLN A 44 25.32 27.55 -12.37
N LYS A 45 24.89 28.74 -11.92
CA LYS A 45 25.61 30.02 -12.16
C LYS A 45 26.99 30.08 -11.49
N LEU A 46 27.18 29.34 -10.40
CA LEU A 46 28.41 29.28 -9.59
C LEU A 46 29.33 28.12 -10.01
N TRP A 47 28.92 27.28 -10.97
CA TRP A 47 29.75 26.18 -11.46
C TRP A 47 30.88 26.72 -12.32
N GLU A 48 32.08 26.19 -12.09
CA GLU A 48 33.22 26.45 -12.96
C GLU A 48 32.91 25.95 -14.38
N LYS A 49 33.21 26.78 -15.38
CA LYS A 49 33.05 26.39 -16.77
C LYS A 49 34.14 25.39 -17.12
N SER A 50 33.75 24.14 -17.38
CA SER A 50 34.71 23.11 -17.80
C SER A 50 35.38 23.51 -19.12
N LEU A 51 36.71 23.38 -19.18
CA LEU A 51 37.50 23.51 -20.41
C LEU A 51 37.21 22.39 -21.43
N HIS A 52 36.58 21.31 -20.97
CA HIS A 52 36.24 20.16 -21.78
C HIS A 52 34.96 20.39 -22.58
N ASN A 53 34.91 19.81 -23.78
CA ASN A 53 33.73 19.84 -24.64
C ASN A 53 32.52 19.24 -23.91
N ARG A 54 31.36 19.87 -24.08
CA ARG A 54 30.13 19.40 -23.45
C ARG A 54 29.83 17.97 -23.93
N PRO A 55 29.45 17.05 -23.03
CA PRO A 55 29.09 15.70 -23.43
C PRO A 55 28.02 15.75 -24.51
N GLN A 56 28.26 15.05 -25.62
CA GLN A 56 27.25 14.91 -26.67
C GLN A 56 26.03 14.21 -26.08
N ALA A 57 24.84 14.71 -26.42
CA ALA A 57 23.60 14.11 -25.95
C ALA A 57 23.58 12.61 -26.34
N PRO A 58 23.20 11.72 -25.41
CA PRO A 58 23.03 10.32 -25.75
C PRO A 58 22.08 10.18 -26.94
N LYS A 59 22.48 9.38 -27.93
CA LYS A 59 21.63 9.13 -29.10
C LYS A 59 20.36 8.43 -28.63
N PHE A 60 19.22 9.08 -28.83
CA PHE A 60 17.92 8.51 -28.49
C PHE A 60 17.68 7.24 -29.31
N LYS A 61 17.51 6.10 -28.63
CA LYS A 61 17.09 4.84 -29.24
C LYS A 61 15.65 4.56 -28.83
N LYS A 62 14.76 4.35 -29.79
CA LYS A 62 13.43 3.81 -29.50
C LYS A 62 13.59 2.41 -28.93
N MET A 63 13.22 2.21 -27.66
CA MET A 63 13.22 0.88 -27.06
C MET A 63 12.22 -0.01 -27.81
N PRO A 64 12.56 -1.29 -28.07
CA PRO A 64 11.59 -2.25 -28.57
C PRO A 64 10.37 -2.26 -27.66
N GLY A 65 9.18 -2.11 -28.26
CA GLY A 65 7.93 -2.18 -27.52
C GLY A 65 7.77 -3.55 -26.84
N ALA A 66 6.90 -3.61 -25.82
CA ALA A 66 6.64 -4.84 -25.09
C ALA A 66 6.23 -5.97 -26.06
N PRO A 67 6.79 -7.19 -25.92
CA PRO A 67 6.40 -8.34 -26.71
C PRO A 67 4.89 -8.59 -26.60
N LYS A 68 4.26 -8.96 -27.71
CA LYS A 68 2.83 -9.24 -27.75
C LYS A 68 2.53 -10.46 -26.84
N LYS A 69 1.72 -10.27 -25.80
CA LYS A 69 1.36 -11.33 -24.84
C LYS A 69 0.63 -12.53 -25.46
N LYS A 70 -0.02 -12.33 -26.61
CA LYS A 70 -0.73 -13.40 -27.30
C LYS A 70 0.23 -14.16 -28.20
N ARG A 71 0.39 -15.47 -27.94
CA ARG A 71 1.06 -16.41 -28.84
C ARG A 71 0.40 -16.37 -30.22
N ARG A 72 1.19 -16.34 -31.30
CA ARG A 72 0.68 -16.53 -32.66
C ARG A 72 0.35 -18.02 -32.86
N LYS A 73 -0.83 -18.30 -33.37
CA LYS A 73 -1.31 -19.66 -33.65
C LYS A 73 -0.61 -20.20 -34.90
N GLY A 74 -0.10 -21.43 -34.84
CA GLY A 74 0.41 -22.15 -36.02
C GLY A 74 -0.75 -22.62 -36.90
N VAL A 75 -0.49 -22.80 -38.21
CA VAL A 75 -1.49 -23.23 -39.21
C VAL A 75 -2.18 -24.55 -38.84
N ASP A 76 -1.49 -25.43 -38.10
CA ASP A 76 -1.96 -26.76 -37.70
C ASP A 76 -2.91 -26.78 -36.49
N GLU A 77 -2.98 -25.69 -35.71
CA GLU A 77 -3.82 -25.70 -34.52
C GLU A 77 -5.29 -25.40 -34.88
N GLY A 78 -6.19 -26.38 -34.70
CA GLY A 78 -7.64 -26.25 -34.92
C GLY A 78 -8.34 -25.26 -33.97
N PRO A 79 -9.57 -24.78 -34.28
CA PRO A 79 -10.25 -23.75 -33.49
C PRO A 79 -10.42 -24.17 -32.03
N VAL A 80 -9.97 -23.32 -31.09
CA VAL A 80 -10.18 -23.53 -29.66
C VAL A 80 -11.69 -23.40 -29.42
N GLY A 81 -12.35 -24.54 -29.22
CA GLY A 81 -13.76 -24.56 -28.86
C GLY A 81 -13.95 -23.89 -27.50
N ASP A 82 -14.68 -22.77 -27.49
CA ASP A 82 -15.05 -21.95 -26.33
C ASP A 82 -15.97 -22.64 -25.30
N LYS A 83 -15.88 -23.96 -25.12
CA LYS A 83 -16.91 -24.74 -24.41
C LYS A 83 -16.44 -25.47 -23.15
N LYS A 84 -15.23 -25.26 -22.63
CA LYS A 84 -14.72 -26.03 -21.46
C LYS A 84 -14.15 -25.22 -20.29
N GLN A 85 -14.74 -24.07 -19.95
CA GLN A 85 -14.33 -23.34 -18.72
C GLN A 85 -15.49 -22.85 -17.82
N LYS A 86 -16.73 -23.29 -18.04
CA LYS A 86 -17.86 -22.82 -17.21
C LYS A 86 -18.19 -23.67 -15.98
N ILE A 87 -17.53 -24.81 -15.75
CA ILE A 87 -17.98 -25.80 -14.72
C ILE A 87 -17.17 -25.74 -13.40
N THR A 88 -16.03 -25.05 -13.32
CA THR A 88 -15.15 -25.12 -12.13
C THR A 88 -15.29 -23.97 -11.13
N LYS A 89 -16.20 -23.02 -11.32
CA LYS A 89 -16.45 -21.96 -10.32
C LYS A 89 -17.72 -22.25 -9.53
N MET A 90 -17.54 -22.82 -8.34
CA MET A 90 -18.59 -22.84 -7.32
C MET A 90 -19.06 -21.40 -7.07
N LYS A 91 -20.38 -21.16 -7.08
CA LYS A 91 -20.93 -19.85 -6.72
C LYS A 91 -20.56 -19.57 -5.27
N ARG A 92 -19.88 -18.44 -5.01
CA ARG A 92 -19.56 -18.00 -3.66
C ARG A 92 -20.87 -17.74 -2.91
N VAL A 93 -21.20 -18.60 -1.97
CA VAL A 93 -22.31 -18.38 -1.03
C VAL A 93 -21.80 -17.41 0.04
N TYR A 94 -22.29 -16.17 0.01
CA TYR A 94 -22.00 -15.19 1.05
C TYR A 94 -22.94 -15.42 2.23
N LYS A 95 -22.44 -15.38 3.47
CA LYS A 95 -23.29 -15.41 4.66
C LYS A 95 -24.08 -14.10 4.70
N GLU A 96 -25.37 -14.15 5.05
CA GLU A 96 -26.18 -12.95 5.21
C GLU A 96 -25.49 -11.96 6.16
N GLY A 97 -25.21 -10.76 5.68
CA GLY A 97 -24.61 -9.70 6.49
C GLY A 97 -25.55 -9.31 7.63
N SER A 98 -24.98 -9.08 8.82
CA SER A 98 -25.68 -8.50 9.96
C SER A 98 -25.41 -7.01 10.08
N CYS A 99 -26.45 -6.27 10.44
CA CYS A 99 -26.37 -4.84 10.66
C CYS A 99 -25.66 -4.54 11.98
N ARG A 100 -24.52 -3.84 11.93
CA ARG A 100 -23.78 -3.39 13.12
C ARG A 100 -24.53 -2.43 14.06
N HIS A 101 -25.68 -1.89 13.66
CA HIS A 101 -26.47 -0.94 14.44
C HIS A 101 -27.63 -1.59 15.20
N CYS A 102 -28.25 -2.61 14.61
CA CYS A 102 -29.45 -3.24 15.18
C CYS A 102 -29.36 -4.77 15.25
N ASP A 103 -28.22 -5.34 14.87
CA ASP A 103 -27.91 -6.77 14.79
C ASP A 103 -28.85 -7.61 13.91
N GLY A 104 -29.76 -6.97 13.18
CA GLY A 104 -30.66 -7.62 12.23
C GLY A 104 -29.92 -8.12 10.99
N LYS A 105 -30.37 -9.24 10.43
CA LYS A 105 -29.82 -9.84 9.20
C LYS A 105 -30.39 -9.19 7.94
N GLY A 106 -29.70 -9.33 6.82
CA GLY A 106 -30.20 -8.98 5.49
C GLY A 106 -30.10 -7.49 5.12
N HIS A 107 -29.48 -6.67 5.96
CA HIS A 107 -29.21 -5.26 5.65
C HIS A 107 -27.94 -4.77 6.37
N ASP A 108 -27.29 -3.77 5.78
CA ASP A 108 -26.12 -3.12 6.37
C ASP A 108 -26.50 -1.90 7.20
N LYS A 109 -25.56 -1.40 8.03
CA LYS A 109 -25.72 -0.18 8.84
C LYS A 109 -26.26 1.02 8.04
N ARG A 110 -25.91 1.14 6.75
CA ARG A 110 -26.36 2.23 5.87
C ARG A 110 -27.85 2.17 5.52
N ASN A 111 -28.43 0.97 5.47
CA ASN A 111 -29.84 0.77 5.12
C ASN A 111 -30.68 0.35 6.33
N CYS A 112 -30.20 0.63 7.54
CA CYS A 112 -30.92 0.30 8.77
C CYS A 112 -32.00 1.34 9.05
N ALA A 113 -33.26 0.91 9.09
CA ALA A 113 -34.40 1.78 9.41
C ALA A 113 -34.28 2.41 10.81
N LYS A 114 -33.79 1.65 11.80
CA LYS A 114 -33.58 2.15 13.17
C LYS A 114 -32.55 3.28 13.19
N LYS A 115 -31.43 3.12 12.50
CA LYS A 115 -30.41 4.18 12.38
C LYS A 115 -30.95 5.45 11.75
N LYS A 116 -31.79 5.32 10.71
CA LYS A 116 -32.44 6.50 10.09
C LYS A 116 -33.34 7.22 11.07
N ALA A 117 -34.16 6.50 11.84
CA ALA A 117 -34.99 7.10 12.87
C ALA A 117 -34.14 7.79 13.96
N ASP A 118 -33.06 7.16 14.42
CA ASP A 118 -32.16 7.73 15.42
C ASP A 118 -31.44 8.99 14.91
N ASP A 119 -31.00 8.98 13.65
CA ASP A 119 -30.35 10.13 13.00
C ASP A 119 -31.35 11.32 12.83
N GLU A 120 -32.62 11.05 12.50
CA GLU A 120 -33.67 12.08 12.41
C GLU A 120 -34.00 12.67 13.79
N VAL A 121 -34.13 11.82 14.82
CA VAL A 121 -34.36 12.28 16.20
C VAL A 121 -33.16 13.09 16.71
N ALA A 122 -31.93 12.68 16.39
CA ALA A 122 -30.73 13.43 16.72
C ALA A 122 -30.65 14.78 15.98
N ALA A 123 -31.08 14.84 14.71
CA ALA A 123 -31.13 16.09 13.96
C ALA A 123 -32.18 17.07 14.54
N VAL A 124 -33.34 16.57 14.94
CA VAL A 124 -34.38 17.38 15.60
C VAL A 124 -33.92 17.87 16.98
N ALA A 125 -33.22 17.02 17.74
CA ALA A 125 -32.64 17.41 19.03
C ALA A 125 -31.50 18.44 18.88
N ALA A 126 -30.66 18.32 17.84
CA ALA A 126 -29.62 19.30 17.52
C ALA A 126 -30.24 20.65 17.15
N ALA A 127 -31.26 20.67 16.27
CA ALA A 127 -31.96 21.90 15.89
C ALA A 127 -32.68 22.57 17.08
N ALA A 128 -33.21 21.78 18.02
CA ALA A 128 -33.82 22.31 19.25
C ALA A 128 -32.77 22.90 20.22
N SER A 129 -31.55 22.37 20.24
CA SER A 129 -30.46 22.90 21.07
C SER A 129 -29.86 24.21 20.53
N GLU A 130 -29.81 24.38 19.21
CA GLU A 130 -29.34 25.61 18.54
C GLU A 130 -30.32 26.79 18.71
N ALA A 131 -31.60 26.52 18.95
CA ALA A 131 -32.62 27.54 19.22
C ALA A 131 -32.59 28.09 20.66
N ASN A 132 -31.87 27.43 21.59
CA ASN A 132 -31.88 27.77 23.02
C ASN A 132 -30.61 28.50 23.51
N THR A 133 -29.70 28.87 22.59
CA THR A 133 -28.44 29.59 22.88
C THR A 133 -28.47 31.07 22.49
N GLY A 134 -29.65 31.66 22.30
CA GLY A 134 -29.83 33.07 21.97
C GLY A 134 -30.71 33.81 22.99
N ASN A 135 -30.17 34.11 24.16
CA ASN A 135 -30.61 35.23 25.02
C ASN A 135 -29.38 35.88 25.65
#